data_AF-A0A067BEF4-F1
#
_entry.id   AF-A0A067BEF4-F1
#
_cell.length_a   1.000
_cell.length_b   1.000
_cell.length_c   1.000
_cell.angle_alpha   90.00
_cell.angle_beta   90.00
_cell.angle_gamma   90.00
#
_symmetry.space_group_name_H-M   'P 1'
#
loop_
_entity.id
_entity.type
_entity.pdbx_description
1 polymer ?
#
loop_
_entity_poly.entity_id
_entity_poly.type
_entity_poly.pdbx_seq_one_letter_code
_entity_poly.pdbx_strand_id
1 'polypeptide(L)'
;MADTQTPESHTEWLDALAEIQALKASVIVPGHAIVGDVADIDSPAFTAKYIRDFDAATAAAKNSTDLIAAMTALYPKAGSVISLEISARVAKGEQTWP
;
A
#
# COMPACT_ATOMS: atom_id res chain seq x y z
N MET A 1 4.52 0.83 3.38
CA MET A 1 4.95 2.18 2.96
C MET A 1 6.09 2.72 3.82
N ALA A 2 6.29 2.23 5.05
CA ALA A 2 7.47 2.60 5.86
C ALA A 2 8.83 2.35 5.17
N ASP A 3 8.97 1.28 4.38
CA ASP A 3 10.21 0.97 3.62
C ASP A 3 10.31 1.74 2.28
N THR A 4 9.26 2.45 1.88
CA THR A 4 9.15 3.15 0.59
C THR A 4 8.75 4.60 0.88
N GLN A 5 9.61 5.36 1.55
CA GLN A 5 9.16 6.61 2.20
C GLN A 5 8.96 7.78 1.23
N THR A 6 9.51 7.68 0.01
CA THR A 6 9.58 8.80 -0.93
C THR A 6 8.58 8.67 -2.07
N PRO A 7 8.10 9.79 -2.65
CA PRO A 7 7.26 9.76 -3.85
C PRO A 7 7.90 9.01 -5.02
N GLU A 8 9.22 9.11 -5.16
CA GLU A 8 9.98 8.39 -6.18
C GLU A 8 9.88 6.87 -5.97
N SER A 9 10.06 6.40 -4.73
CA SER A 9 9.95 4.96 -4.43
C SER A 9 8.54 4.42 -4.66
N HIS A 10 7.50 5.23 -4.45
CA HIS A 10 6.12 4.84 -4.79
C HIS A 10 5.91 4.76 -6.29
N THR A 11 6.48 5.69 -7.05
CA THR A 11 6.43 5.69 -8.52
C THR A 11 7.12 4.43 -9.07
N GLU A 12 8.31 4.11 -8.58
CA GLU A 12 9.04 2.88 -8.96
C GLU A 12 8.23 1.61 -8.67
N TRP A 13 7.54 1.57 -7.52
CA TRP A 13 6.63 0.46 -7.19
C TRP A 13 5.45 0.38 -8.17
N LEU A 14 4.82 1.51 -8.49
CA LEU A 14 3.70 1.56 -9.43
C LEU A 14 4.12 1.13 -10.84
N ASP A 15 5.31 1.50 -11.28
CA ASP A 15 5.87 1.11 -12.57
C ASP A 15 6.15 -0.40 -12.61
N ALA A 16 6.79 -0.96 -11.57
CA ALA A 16 7.02 -2.41 -11.47
C ALA A 16 5.70 -3.22 -11.48
N LEU A 17 4.67 -2.74 -10.78
CA LEU A 17 3.34 -3.37 -10.79
C LEU A 17 2.65 -3.25 -12.16
N ALA A 18 2.89 -2.16 -12.90
CA ALA A 18 2.38 -2.00 -14.26
C ALA A 18 3.08 -2.95 -15.24
N GLU A 19 4.39 -3.14 -15.11
CA GLU A 19 5.15 -4.12 -15.89
C GLU A 19 4.60 -5.54 -15.69
N ILE A 20 4.38 -5.96 -14.43
CA ILE A 20 3.78 -7.27 -14.12
C ILE A 20 2.42 -7.45 -14.81
N GLN A 21 1.56 -6.42 -14.76
CA GLN A 21 0.24 -6.47 -15.41
C GLN A 21 0.35 -6.53 -16.94
N ALA A 22 1.32 -5.84 -17.53
CA ALA A 22 1.56 -5.84 -18.98
C ALA A 22 1.97 -7.21 -19.52
N LEU A 23 2.58 -8.07 -18.69
CA LEU A 23 2.94 -9.44 -19.07
C LEU A 23 1.73 -10.36 -19.30
N LYS A 24 0.53 -9.99 -18.85
CA LYS A 24 -0.70 -10.79 -18.97
C LYS A 24 -0.50 -12.23 -18.47
N ALA A 25 0.15 -12.38 -17.33
CA ALA A 25 0.45 -13.68 -16.74
C ALA A 25 -0.82 -14.50 -16.51
N SER A 26 -0.77 -15.81 -16.73
CA SER A 26 -1.88 -16.72 -16.37
C SER A 26 -1.88 -17.12 -14.90
N VAL A 27 -0.74 -16.91 -14.22
CA VAL A 27 -0.55 -17.24 -12.80
C VAL A 27 0.25 -16.11 -12.16
N ILE A 28 -0.19 -15.69 -10.98
CA ILE A 28 0.57 -14.83 -10.07
C ILE A 28 0.68 -15.58 -8.75
N VAL A 29 1.85 -15.56 -8.12
CA VAL A 29 2.07 -16.16 -6.80
C VAL A 29 2.52 -15.04 -5.86
N PRO A 30 1.61 -14.46 -5.05
CA PRO A 30 1.97 -13.39 -4.13
C PRO A 30 2.84 -13.93 -2.99
N GLY A 31 3.86 -13.16 -2.58
CA GLY A 31 4.68 -13.51 -1.42
C GLY A 31 3.93 -13.41 -0.08
N HIS A 32 2.92 -12.54 -0.02
CA HIS A 32 1.98 -12.41 1.11
C HIS A 32 0.57 -12.20 0.56
N ALA A 33 -0.41 -12.94 1.09
CA ALA A 33 -1.82 -12.77 0.74
C ALA A 33 -2.71 -13.24 1.90
N ILE A 34 -3.92 -12.68 1.96
CA ILE A 34 -5.00 -13.21 2.79
C ILE A 34 -5.80 -14.17 1.92
N VAL A 35 -5.82 -15.44 2.32
CA VAL A 35 -6.51 -16.50 1.56
C VAL A 35 -7.99 -16.14 1.41
N GLY A 36 -8.45 -16.01 0.16
CA GLY A 36 -9.85 -15.80 -0.18
C GLY A 36 -10.34 -14.34 -0.21
N ASP A 37 -9.45 -13.34 -0.03
CA ASP A 37 -9.84 -11.92 -0.08
C ASP A 37 -9.68 -11.30 -1.48
N VAL A 38 -8.46 -11.33 -2.03
CA VAL A 38 -8.15 -10.86 -3.39
C VAL A 38 -7.67 -12.07 -4.19
N ALA A 39 -8.17 -12.24 -5.42
CA ALA A 39 -7.65 -13.27 -6.30
C ALA A 39 -6.19 -12.98 -6.64
N ASP A 40 -5.35 -14.02 -6.68
CA ASP A 40 -3.90 -13.83 -6.89
C ASP A 40 -3.58 -13.01 -8.14
N ILE A 41 -4.33 -13.24 -9.22
CA ILE A 41 -4.20 -12.50 -10.49
C ILE A 41 -4.47 -10.99 -10.37
N ASP A 42 -5.30 -10.59 -9.40
CA ASP A 42 -5.70 -9.19 -9.16
C ASP A 42 -4.80 -8.49 -8.14
N SER A 43 -3.90 -9.24 -7.49
CA SER A 43 -3.02 -8.71 -6.43
C SER A 43 -2.20 -7.48 -6.87
N PRO A 44 -1.60 -7.42 -8.08
CA PRO A 44 -0.86 -6.23 -8.50
C PRO A 44 -1.73 -4.98 -8.61
N ALA A 45 -2.96 -5.14 -9.13
CA ALA A 45 -3.90 -4.03 -9.27
C ALA A 45 -4.37 -3.54 -7.89
N PHE A 46 -4.63 -4.47 -6.96
CA PHE A 46 -4.94 -4.14 -5.57
C PHE A 46 -3.81 -3.35 -4.91
N THR A 47 -2.57 -3.82 -4.98
CA THR A 47 -1.41 -3.13 -4.40
C THR A 47 -1.21 -1.75 -5.02
N ALA A 48 -1.33 -1.63 -6.35
CA ALA A 48 -1.20 -0.34 -7.03
C ALA A 48 -2.29 0.65 -6.61
N LYS A 49 -3.52 0.18 -6.36
CA LYS A 49 -4.59 1.03 -5.83
C LYS A 49 -4.31 1.45 -4.39
N TYR A 50 -3.84 0.52 -3.56
CA TYR A 50 -3.49 0.81 -2.16
C TYR A 50 -2.42 1.90 -2.06
N ILE A 51 -1.37 1.85 -2.87
CA ILE A 51 -0.30 2.86 -2.90
C ILE A 51 -0.88 4.25 -3.25
N ARG A 52 -1.68 4.34 -4.33
CA ARG A 52 -2.28 5.61 -4.75
C ARG A 52 -3.22 6.21 -3.70
N ASP A 53 -4.02 5.36 -3.07
CA ASP A 53 -4.93 5.80 -2.01
C ASP A 53 -4.15 6.24 -0.76
N PHE A 54 -3.07 5.53 -0.42
CA PHE A 54 -2.18 5.92 0.68
C PHE A 54 -1.55 7.29 0.43
N ASP A 55 -1.11 7.58 -0.79
CA ASP A 55 -0.57 8.90 -1.16
C ASP A 55 -1.60 10.00 -1.05
N ALA A 56 -2.80 9.78 -1.60
CA ALA A 56 -3.89 10.73 -1.53
C ALA A 56 -4.31 10.99 -0.07
N ALA A 57 -4.43 9.92 0.74
CA ALA A 57 -4.78 10.02 2.14
C ALA A 57 -3.68 10.72 2.96
N THR A 58 -2.41 10.46 2.65
CA THR A 58 -1.25 11.07 3.36
C THR A 58 -1.21 12.58 3.14
N ALA A 59 -1.51 13.03 1.92
CA ALA A 59 -1.60 14.45 1.59
C ALA A 59 -2.77 15.14 2.30
N ALA A 60 -3.90 14.44 2.49
CA ALA A 60 -5.10 14.98 3.13
C ALA A 60 -5.06 14.93 4.68
N ALA A 61 -4.38 13.94 5.26
CA ALA A 61 -4.34 13.69 6.69
C ALA A 61 -3.41 14.66 7.42
N LYS A 62 -3.80 15.11 8.63
CA LYS A 62 -2.98 16.02 9.43
C LYS A 62 -1.89 15.29 10.22
N ASN A 63 -2.17 14.07 10.66
CA ASN A 63 -1.31 13.24 11.50
C ASN A 63 -1.53 11.75 11.18
N SER A 64 -0.76 10.87 11.82
CA SER A 64 -0.83 9.43 11.55
C SER A 64 -2.18 8.83 11.92
N THR A 65 -2.82 9.29 12.99
CA THR A 65 -4.15 8.84 13.41
C THR A 65 -5.20 9.08 12.32
N ASP A 66 -5.21 10.27 11.72
CA ASP A 66 -6.13 10.63 10.64
C ASP A 66 -5.87 9.75 9.39
N LEU A 67 -4.60 9.50 9.07
CA LEU A 67 -4.20 8.65 7.95
C LEU A 67 -4.60 7.18 8.17
N ILE A 68 -4.36 6.64 9.36
CA ILE A 68 -4.77 5.27 9.74
C ILE A 68 -6.30 5.14 9.63
N ALA A 69 -7.06 6.11 10.13
CA ALA A 69 -8.51 6.10 10.05
C ALA A 69 -9.01 6.11 8.60
N ALA A 70 -8.45 6.96 7.75
CA ALA A 70 -8.81 7.04 6.33
C ALA A 70 -8.51 5.73 5.60
N MET A 71 -7.30 5.17 5.79
CA MET A 71 -6.91 3.92 5.13
C MET A 71 -7.69 2.72 5.64
N THR A 72 -7.99 2.65 6.94
CA THR A 72 -8.82 1.58 7.52
C THR A 72 -10.25 1.64 6.98
N ALA A 73 -10.80 2.83 6.75
CA ALA A 73 -12.13 2.99 6.15
C ALA A 73 -12.16 2.52 4.69
N LEU A 74 -11.11 2.78 3.91
CA LEU A 74 -10.99 2.33 2.53
C LEU A 74 -10.70 0.82 2.42
N TYR A 75 -9.97 0.28 3.38
CA TYR A 75 -9.46 -1.09 3.38
C TYR A 75 -9.74 -1.83 4.70
N PRO A 76 -11.01 -2.01 5.10
CA PRO A 76 -11.37 -2.57 6.41
C PRO A 76 -10.96 -4.04 6.60
N LYS A 77 -10.59 -4.72 5.51
CA LYS A 77 -10.11 -6.11 5.50
C LYS A 77 -8.62 -6.23 5.17
N ALA A 78 -7.93 -5.13 4.87
CA ALA A 78 -6.49 -5.20 4.66
C ALA A 78 -5.81 -5.63 5.96
N GLY A 79 -4.88 -6.58 5.84
CA GLY A 79 -4.36 -7.36 6.96
C GLY A 79 -3.67 -6.55 8.06
N SER A 80 -2.34 -6.49 8.03
CA SER A 80 -1.53 -6.04 9.18
C SER A 80 -1.80 -4.59 9.59
N VAL A 81 -2.60 -4.40 10.64
CA VAL A 81 -2.85 -3.09 11.28
C VAL A 81 -1.54 -2.44 11.73
N ILE A 82 -0.63 -3.21 12.30
CA ILE A 82 0.69 -2.72 12.77
C ILE A 82 1.50 -2.14 11.60
N SER A 83 1.46 -2.78 10.42
CA SER A 83 2.17 -2.28 9.25
C SER A 83 1.62 -0.93 8.76
N LEU A 84 0.30 -0.73 8.84
CA LEU A 84 -0.33 0.55 8.55
C LEU A 84 0.05 1.61 9.59
N GLU A 85 0.02 1.27 10.88
CA GLU A 85 0.38 2.19 11.95
C GLU A 85 1.82 2.72 11.82
N ILE A 86 2.79 1.83 11.58
CA ILE A 86 4.19 2.22 11.37
C ILE A 86 4.30 3.07 10.10
N SER A 87 3.72 2.61 8.98
CA SER A 87 3.75 3.34 7.71
C SER A 87 3.18 4.74 7.84
N ALA A 88 2.07 4.92 8.57
CA ALA A 88 1.45 6.21 8.77
C ALA A 88 2.29 7.14 9.63
N ARG A 89 2.88 6.67 10.74
CA ARG A 89 3.79 7.48 11.56
C ARG A 89 5.01 7.93 10.78
N VAL A 90 5.58 7.06 9.96
CA VAL A 90 6.72 7.38 9.08
C VAL A 90 6.32 8.42 8.04
N ALA A 91 5.23 8.19 7.30
CA ALA A 91 4.75 9.09 6.26
C ALA A 91 4.39 10.50 6.79
N LYS A 92 4.00 10.61 8.07
CA LYS A 92 3.72 11.89 8.72
C LYS A 92 4.92 12.50 9.46
N GLY A 93 6.08 11.85 9.43
CA GLY A 93 7.30 12.33 10.11
C GLY A 93 7.26 12.21 11.64
N GLU A 94 6.34 11.43 12.18
CA GLU A 94 6.16 11.20 13.61
C GLU A 94 7.08 10.07 14.13
N GLN A 95 7.64 9.26 13.23
CA GLN A 95 8.59 8.19 13.53
C GLN A 95 9.65 8.11 12.41
N THR A 96 10.92 7.96 12.76
CA THR A 96 11.98 7.61 11.81
C THR A 96 12.01 6.10 11.57
N TRP A 97 12.28 5.69 10.33
CA TRP A 97 12.39 4.28 9.95
C TRP A 97 13.68 4.04 9.16
N PRO A 98 14.45 2.98 9.45
CA PRO A 98 15.75 2.71 8.84
C PRO A 98 15.71 2.50 7.33
#